data_AF-A0A522MEY0-F1
#
_entry.id   AF-A0A522MEY0-F1
#
_cell.length_a   1.000
_cell.length_b   1.000
_cell.length_c   1.000
_cell.angle_alpha   90.00
_cell.angle_beta   90.00
_cell.angle_gamma   90.00
#
_symmetry.space_group_name_H-M   'P 1'
#
loop_
_entity.id
_entity.type
_entity.pdbx_description
1 polymer ?
#
loop_
_entity_poly.entity_id
_entity_poly.type
_entity_poly.pdbx_seq_one_letter_code
_entity_poly.pdbx_strand_id
1 'polypeptide(L)' 'MYHWTGMAGYGLAHWIVYVVMAVVLLYPIGRILMRIGLSPFWSILALVPLLNLIGLWLLAFIDWPTGPRRTG' A
#
# COMPACT_ATOMS: atom_id res chain seq x y z
N MET A 1 -13.94 1.00 34.16
CA MET A 1 -13.10 0.17 33.27
C MET A 1 -13.57 0.42 31.85
N TYR A 2 -12.77 1.08 31.02
CA TYR A 2 -13.13 1.30 29.61
C TYR A 2 -13.18 -0.06 28.92
N HIS A 3 -14.37 -0.53 28.57
CA HIS A 3 -14.51 -1.69 27.70
C HIS A 3 -14.25 -1.20 26.27
N TRP A 4 -13.00 -1.30 25.83
CA TRP A 4 -12.55 -0.88 24.49
C TRP A 4 -13.10 -1.78 23.35
N THR A 5 -13.95 -2.76 23.66
CA THR A 5 -14.42 -3.80 22.72
C THR A 5 -15.94 -4.04 22.80
N GLY A 6 -16.74 -2.98 22.94
CA GLY A 6 -18.20 -3.06 22.85
C GLY A 6 -18.67 -3.60 21.49
N MET A 7 -18.98 -4.90 21.41
CA MET A 7 -19.44 -5.64 20.22
C MET A 7 -20.83 -5.24 19.68
N ALA A 8 -21.29 -3.99 19.86
CA ALA A 8 -22.67 -3.58 19.60
C ALA A 8 -22.86 -2.43 18.57
N GLY A 9 -21.83 -1.99 17.85
CA GLY A 9 -21.97 -0.73 17.08
C GLY A 9 -21.11 -0.54 15.84
N TYR A 10 -20.67 -1.61 15.16
CA TYR A 10 -19.95 -1.45 13.89
C TYR A 10 -20.93 -1.24 12.73
N GLY A 11 -21.64 -0.11 12.74
CA GLY A 11 -22.44 0.34 11.59
C GLY A 11 -21.54 0.68 10.38
N LEU A 12 -22.12 1.27 9.33
CA LEU A 12 -21.41 1.66 8.10
C LEU A 12 -20.10 2.42 8.35
N ALA A 13 -20.03 3.22 9.42
CA ALA A 13 -18.81 3.94 9.81
C ALA A 13 -17.58 3.04 10.01
N HIS A 14 -17.75 1.84 10.57
CA HIS A 14 -16.63 0.92 10.77
C HIS A 14 -16.03 0.42 9.45
N TRP A 15 -16.89 0.10 8.48
CA TRP A 15 -16.48 -0.30 7.14
C TRP A 15 -15.84 0.84 6.36
N ILE A 16 -16.35 2.07 6.51
CA ILE A 16 -15.74 3.27 5.93
C ILE A 16 -14.31 3.45 6.44
N VAL A 17 -14.08 3.29 7.75
CA VAL A 17 -12.73 3.37 8.32
C VAL A 17 -11.79 2.33 7.71
N TYR A 18 -12.23 1.08 7.53
CA TYR A 18 -11.41 0.06 6.85
C TYR A 18 -11.09 0.41 5.40
N VAL A 19 -12.06 0.93 4.64
CA VAL A 19 -11.84 1.37 3.26
C VAL A 19 -10.84 2.52 3.21
N VAL A 20 -10.98 3.51 4.09
CA VAL A 20 -10.05 4.65 4.18
C VAL A 20 -8.64 4.16 4.50
N MET A 21 -8.49 3.28 5.49
CA MET A 21 -7.19 2.68 5.85
C MET A 21 -6.57 1.91 4.68
N ALA A 22 -7.37 1.11 3.96
CA ALA A 22 -6.91 0.39 2.78
C ALA A 22 -6.45 1.34 1.68
N VAL A 23 -7.19 2.42 1.40
CA VAL A 23 -6.80 3.42 0.39
C VAL A 23 -5.51 4.15 0.80
N VAL A 24 -5.37 4.54 2.06
CA VAL A 24 -4.15 5.20 2.57
C VAL A 24 -2.91 4.32 2.42
N LEU A 25 -3.04 2.99 2.55
CA LEU A 25 -1.96 2.04 2.31
C LEU A 25 -1.71 1.77 0.82
N LEU A 26 -2.78 1.51 0.05
CA LEU A 26 -2.66 1.09 -1.35
C LEU A 26 -2.23 2.24 -2.27
N TYR A 27 -2.64 3.47 -1.98
CA TYR A 27 -2.33 4.64 -2.80
C TYR A 27 -0.80 4.90 -2.95
N PRO A 28 0.00 5.00 -1.87
CA PRO A 28 1.44 5.21 -2.01
C PRO A 28 2.14 4.04 -2.68
N ILE A 29 1.71 2.79 -2.40
CA ILE A 29 2.28 1.60 -3.03
C ILE A 29 2.01 1.61 -4.53
N GLY A 30 0.76 1.90 -4.94
CA GLY A 30 0.40 2.07 -6.35
C GLY A 30 1.19 3.19 -7.03
N ARG A 31 1.47 4.29 -6.33
CA ARG A 31 2.32 5.38 -6.84
C ARG A 31 3.77 4.96 -7.04
N ILE A 32 4.33 4.14 -6.16
CA ILE A 32 5.67 3.58 -6.32
C ILE A 32 5.71 2.62 -7.52
N LEU A 33 4.73 1.72 -7.62
CA LEU A 33 4.59 0.79 -8.74
C LEU A 33 4.51 1.52 -10.09
N MET A 34 3.74 2.60 -10.17
CA MET A 34 3.68 3.42 -11.40
C MET A 34 5.02 4.08 -11.75
N ARG A 35 5.83 4.47 -10.76
CA ARG A 35 7.16 5.05 -11.02
C ARG A 35 8.15 4.06 -11.60
N ILE A 36 7.99 2.78 -11.29
CA ILE A 36 8.83 1.70 -11.80
C ILE A 36 8.24 1.03 -13.06
N GLY A 37 7.18 1.62 -13.63
CA GLY A 37 6.54 1.14 -14.86
C GLY A 37 5.57 -0.04 -14.66
N LEU A 38 5.26 -0.40 -13.42
CA LEU A 38 4.31 -1.46 -13.08
C LEU A 38 2.88 -0.92 -12.93
N SER A 39 1.91 -1.79 -13.22
CA SER A 39 0.50 -1.48 -13.04
C SER A 39 0.17 -1.23 -11.56
N PRO A 40 -0.54 -0.14 -11.21
CA PRO A 40 -0.90 0.17 -9.83
C PRO A 40 -1.80 -0.90 -9.19
N PHE A 41 -2.47 -1.75 -9.98
CA PHE A 41 -3.27 -2.87 -9.47
C PHE A 41 -2.45 -3.89 -8.65
N TRP A 42 -1.14 -3.98 -8.88
CA TRP A 42 -0.26 -4.83 -8.08
C TRP A 42 -0.16 -4.38 -6.62
N SER A 43 -0.61 -3.17 -6.26
CA SER A 43 -0.62 -2.71 -4.87
C SER A 43 -1.51 -3.57 -3.97
N ILE A 44 -2.54 -4.22 -4.52
CA ILE A 44 -3.44 -5.11 -3.76
C ILE A 44 -2.67 -6.30 -3.18
N LEU A 45 -1.61 -6.77 -3.85
CA LEU A 45 -0.78 -7.84 -3.32
C LEU A 45 -0.10 -7.47 -1.99
N ALA A 46 0.09 -6.18 -1.71
CA ALA A 46 0.66 -5.72 -0.46
C ALA A 46 -0.24 -6.01 0.76
N LEU A 47 -1.53 -6.31 0.55
CA LEU A 47 -2.41 -6.78 1.62
C LEU A 47 -2.07 -8.22 2.06
N VAL A 48 -1.33 -8.97 1.24
CA VAL A 48 -0.86 -10.32 1.58
C VAL A 48 0.56 -10.21 2.14
N PRO A 49 0.81 -10.56 3.42
CA PRO A 49 2.10 -10.32 4.07
C PRO A 49 3.31 -10.92 3.34
N LEU A 50 3.17 -12.15 2.82
CA LEU A 50 4.25 -12.82 2.08
C LEU A 50 4.56 -12.11 0.76
N LEU A 51 3.52 -11.69 0.02
CA LEU A 51 3.70 -11.01 -1.26
C LEU A 51 4.25 -9.61 -1.07
N ASN A 52 3.91 -8.93 0.02
CA ASN A 52 4.52 -7.66 0.40
C ASN A 52 6.03 -7.83 0.66
N LEU A 53 6.42 -8.88 1.39
CA LEU A 53 7.84 -9.16 1.64
C LEU A 53 8.60 -9.48 0.35
N ILE A 54 8.04 -10.32 -0.52
CA ILE A 54 8.61 -10.62 -1.84
C ILE A 54 8.69 -9.34 -2.70
N GLY A 55 7.65 -8.50 -2.68
CA GLY A 55 7.61 -7.24 -3.42
C GLY A 55 8.70 -6.26 -2.97
N LEU A 56 8.92 -6.12 -1.66
CA LEU A 56 10.02 -5.34 -1.12
C LEU A 56 11.38 -5.93 -1.48
N TRP A 57 11.50 -7.26 -1.47
CA TRP A 57 12.72 -7.96 -1.84
C TRP A 57 13.06 -7.73 -3.32
N LEU A 58 12.08 -7.91 -4.21
CA LEU A 58 12.22 -7.61 -5.64
C LEU A 58 12.58 -6.14 -5.86
N LEU A 59 11.88 -5.20 -5.22
CA LEU A 59 12.14 -3.76 -5.32
C LEU A 59 13.59 -3.40 -4.94
N ALA A 60 14.18 -4.12 -3.98
CA ALA A 60 15.57 -3.92 -3.58
C ALA A 60 16.59 -4.38 -4.65
N PHE A 61 16.20 -5.29 -5.54
CA PHE A 61 17.04 -5.79 -6.64
C PHE A 61 16.76 -5.13 -7.99
N ILE A 62 15.68 -4.35 -8.15
CA ILE A 62 15.43 -3.66 -9.42
C ILE A 62 16.32 -2.43 -9.55
N ASP A 63 16.79 -2.18 -10.77
CA ASP A 63 17.44 -0.90 -11.09
C ASP A 63 16.44 0.24 -10.95
N TRP A 64 16.73 1.19 -10.07
CA TRP A 64 15.88 2.35 -9.89
C TRP A 64 15.95 3.22 -11.15
N PRO A 65 14.81 3.73 -11.68
CA PRO A 65 14.85 4.65 -12.80
C PRO A 65 15.68 5.87 -12.40
N THR A 66 16.84 6.02 -13.04
CA THR A 66 17.75 7.13 -12.80
C THR A 66 17.02 8.43 -13.14
N GLY A 67 16.91 9.32 -12.15
CA GLY A 67 16.32 10.64 -12.36
C GLY A 67 17.03 11.40 -13.48
N PRO A 68 16.40 12.42 -14.10
CA PRO A 68 16.98 13.16 -15.21
C PRO A 68 18.41 13.54 -14.88
N ARG A 69 19.36 13.00 -15.66
CA ARG A 69 20.76 13.36 -15.56
C ARG A 69 20.81 14.87 -15.79
N ARG A 70 21.09 15.65 -14.74
CA ARG A 70 21.31 17.10 -14.87
C ARG A 70 22.54 17.26 -15.76
N THR A 71 22.32 17.45 -17.05
CA THR A 71 23.35 17.85 -18.00
C THR A 71 23.48 19.37 -17.91
N GLY A 72 24.62 19.83 -17.40
CA GLY A 72 25.23 21.15 -17.63
C GLY A 72 24.39 22.36 -17.30
#